data_AF-A0A941IKH4-F1
#
_entry.id   AF-A0A941IKH4-F1
#
_cell.length_a   1.000
_cell.length_b   1.000
_cell.length_c   1.000
_cell.angle_alpha   90.00
_cell.angle_beta   90.00
_cell.angle_gamma   90.00
#
_symmetry.space_group_name_H-M   'P 1'
#
loop_
_entity.id
_entity.type
_entity.pdbx_description
1 polymer ?
#
loop_
_entity_poly.entity_id
_entity_poly.type
_entity_poly.pdbx_seq_one_letter_code
_entity_poly.pdbx_strand_id
1 'polypeptide(L)'
;MFTYVWAFDDLGDHEAVEAYARPFRERGGRVLFLELEAPQSERLLRNVGESRLAEKPSKRNLESSRRSLLELDTRYQLNSGGMFDEREDYLRLENTLRTPGQVADEVIAHFGLCAPAEAKVVSRVKGLATPG
;
A
#
# COMPACT_ATOMS: atom_id res chain seq x y z
N MET A 1 -3.64 4.88 6.26
CA MET A 1 -2.72 4.45 5.19
C MET A 1 -3.11 5.18 3.92
N PHE A 2 -2.14 5.76 3.21
CA PHE A 2 -2.31 6.43 1.93
C PHE A 2 -1.32 5.83 0.94
N THR A 3 -1.69 5.77 -0.35
CA THR A 3 -0.85 5.23 -1.42
C THR A 3 -0.50 6.33 -2.40
N TYR A 4 0.77 6.39 -2.81
CA TYR A 4 1.28 7.37 -3.76
C TYR A 4 2.10 6.65 -4.83
N VAL A 5 1.97 7.06 -6.09
CA VAL A 5 2.92 6.64 -7.14
C VAL A 5 4.09 7.59 -7.06
N TRP A 6 5.20 7.13 -6.51
CA TRP A 6 6.40 7.93 -6.27
C TRP A 6 7.43 7.67 -7.37
N ALA A 7 7.66 8.65 -8.23
CA ALA A 7 8.83 8.71 -9.11
C ALA A 7 10.05 9.16 -8.30
N PHE A 8 10.98 8.25 -8.04
CA PHE A 8 12.14 8.51 -7.20
C PHE A 8 13.20 9.40 -7.85
N ASP A 9 13.13 9.55 -9.17
CA ASP A 9 13.93 10.48 -9.98
C ASP A 9 13.27 11.85 -10.16
N ASP A 10 12.06 12.06 -9.65
CA ASP A 10 11.36 13.34 -9.69
C ASP A 10 11.42 14.06 -8.33
N LEU A 11 12.00 15.26 -8.33
CA LEU A 11 12.11 16.08 -7.13
C LEU A 11 10.73 16.55 -6.62
N GLY A 12 9.78 16.80 -7.51
CA GLY A 12 8.43 17.24 -7.14
C GLY A 12 7.67 16.17 -6.36
N ASP A 13 7.81 14.90 -6.76
CA ASP A 13 7.25 13.77 -6.02
C ASP A 13 7.90 13.60 -4.64
N HIS A 14 9.23 13.78 -4.54
CA HIS A 14 9.91 13.79 -3.25
C HIS A 14 9.38 14.90 -2.33
N GLU A 15 9.23 16.11 -2.84
CA GLU A 15 8.68 17.26 -2.10
C GLU A 15 7.22 17.03 -1.69
N ALA A 16 6.40 16.42 -2.56
CA ALA A 16 5.01 16.10 -2.28
C ALA A 16 4.89 15.08 -1.14
N VAL A 17 5.67 14.00 -1.20
CA VAL A 17 5.70 12.98 -0.14
C VAL A 17 6.16 13.59 1.19
N GLU A 18 7.18 14.45 1.18
CA GLU A 18 7.62 15.14 2.39
C GLU A 18 6.56 16.11 2.92
N ALA A 19 5.85 16.82 2.03
CA ALA A 19 4.75 17.70 2.42
C ALA A 19 3.60 16.95 3.10
N TYR A 20 3.32 15.72 2.68
CA TYR A 20 2.33 14.85 3.35
C TYR A 20 2.84 14.32 4.69
N ALA A 21 4.12 14.00 4.80
CA ALA A 21 4.72 13.44 6.02
C ALA A 21 4.90 14.49 7.12
N ARG A 22 5.30 15.71 6.76
CA ARG A 22 5.70 16.79 7.67
C ARG A 22 4.69 17.07 8.81
N PRO A 23 3.37 17.25 8.55
CA PRO A 23 2.42 17.54 9.63
C PRO A 23 2.32 16.45 10.71
N PHE A 24 2.64 15.21 10.37
CA PHE A 24 2.66 14.11 11.35
C PHE A 24 3.94 14.14 12.18
N ARG A 25 5.09 14.33 11.53
CA ARG A 25 6.40 14.44 12.19
C ARG A 25 6.46 15.63 13.16
N GLU A 26 5.94 16.79 12.74
CA GLU A 26 5.88 18.00 13.58
C GLU A 26 5.03 17.81 14.85
N ARG A 27 4.10 16.85 14.85
CA ARG A 27 3.26 16.50 16.00
C ARG A 27 3.83 15.33 16.80
N GLY A 28 5.08 14.92 16.54
CA GLY A 28 5.73 13.79 17.19
C GLY A 28 5.27 12.41 16.68
N GLY A 29 4.53 12.37 15.57
CA GLY A 29 4.10 11.12 14.94
C GLY A 29 5.21 10.43 14.15
N ARG A 30 5.19 9.10 14.15
CA ARG A 30 6.02 8.28 13.26
C ARG A 30 5.38 8.22 11.87
N VAL A 31 6.15 8.52 10.83
CA VAL A 31 5.78 8.28 9.44
C VAL A 31 6.66 7.16 8.92
N LEU A 32 6.04 6.11 8.37
CA LEU A 32 6.70 4.93 7.86
C LEU A 32 6.38 4.78 6.38
N PHE A 33 7.37 4.39 5.59
CA PHE A 33 7.26 4.23 4.16
C PHE A 33 7.37 2.75 3.80
N LEU A 34 6.42 2.29 2.99
CA LEU A 34 6.41 0.94 2.45
C LEU A 34 6.44 1.03 0.93
N GLU A 35 7.52 0.55 0.33
CA GLU A 35 7.61 0.31 -1.10
C GLU A 35 7.21 -1.14 -1.40
N LEU A 36 6.29 -1.31 -2.34
CA LEU A 36 5.89 -2.62 -2.84
C LEU A 36 6.40 -2.79 -4.27
N GLU A 37 7.48 -3.55 -4.40
CA GLU A 37 8.15 -3.82 -5.65
C GLU A 37 7.61 -5.11 -6.28
N ALA A 38 7.37 -5.08 -7.59
CA ALA A 38 7.10 -6.26 -8.41
C ALA A 38 7.56 -5.98 -9.85
N PRO A 39 8.02 -7.00 -10.60
CA PRO A 39 8.38 -6.85 -11.99
C PRO A 39 7.23 -6.30 -12.83
N GLN A 40 7.58 -5.55 -13.87
CA GLN A 40 6.59 -4.97 -14.80
C GLN A 40 5.64 -6.03 -15.37
N SER A 41 6.15 -7.22 -15.72
CA SER A 41 5.33 -8.34 -16.22
C SER A 41 4.23 -8.74 -15.24
N GLU A 42 4.55 -8.80 -13.95
CA GLU A 42 3.62 -9.17 -12.89
C GLU A 42 2.60 -8.07 -12.61
N ARG A 43 3.05 -6.81 -12.62
CA ARG A 43 2.15 -5.66 -12.53
C ARG A 43 1.18 -5.62 -13.71
N LEU A 44 1.63 -5.96 -14.92
CA LEU A 44 0.78 -6.08 -16.12
C LEU A 44 -0.22 -7.23 -16.02
N LEU A 45 0.18 -8.41 -15.54
CA LEU A 45 -0.70 -9.56 -15.32
C LEU A 45 -1.81 -9.20 -14.32
N ARG A 46 -1.46 -8.60 -13.18
CA ARG A 46 -2.40 -8.12 -12.16
C ARG A 46 -3.31 -7.00 -12.68
N ASN A 47 -2.82 -6.19 -13.62
CA ASN A 47 -3.60 -5.11 -14.24
C ASN A 47 -4.82 -5.64 -15.02
N VAL A 48 -4.77 -6.89 -15.48
CA VAL A 48 -5.80 -7.55 -16.30
C VAL A 48 -6.60 -8.60 -15.50
N GLY A 49 -6.10 -9.05 -14.35
CA GLY A 49 -6.70 -10.09 -13.52
C GLY A 49 -8.08 -9.75 -12.94
N GLU A 50 -8.81 -10.80 -12.54
CA GLU A 50 -10.22 -10.78 -12.11
C GLU A 50 -10.53 -9.77 -10.99
N SER A 51 -9.55 -9.46 -10.11
CA SER A 51 -9.71 -8.49 -9.02
C SER A 51 -10.03 -7.07 -9.50
N ARG A 52 -9.62 -6.72 -10.73
CA ARG A 52 -9.91 -5.41 -11.33
C ARG A 52 -11.19 -5.38 -12.15
N LEU A 53 -11.59 -6.51 -12.74
CA LEU A 53 -12.83 -6.63 -13.51
C LEU A 53 -14.08 -6.63 -12.61
N ALA A 54 -13.92 -7.00 -11.34
CA ALA A 54 -14.97 -6.90 -10.33
C ALA A 54 -15.24 -5.47 -9.83
N GLU A 55 -14.32 -4.52 -10.06
CA GLU A 55 -14.40 -3.16 -9.52
C GLU A 55 -14.73 -2.10 -10.59
N LYS A 56 -16.00 -1.67 -10.62
CA LYS A 56 -16.58 -0.50 -11.32
C LYS A 56 -16.41 -0.44 -12.87
N PRO A 57 -17.48 -0.08 -13.63
CA PRO A 57 -17.44 -0.02 -15.11
C PRO A 57 -16.36 0.90 -15.72
N SER A 58 -15.95 1.95 -15.02
CA SER A 58 -14.92 2.90 -15.48
C SER A 58 -13.50 2.33 -15.53
N LYS A 59 -13.24 1.18 -14.89
CA LYS A 59 -11.92 0.50 -14.92
C LYS A 59 -11.76 -0.47 -16.12
N ARG A 60 -12.72 -0.54 -17.04
CA ARG A 60 -12.76 -1.51 -18.18
C ARG A 60 -11.82 -1.22 -19.35
N ASN A 61 -11.13 -0.08 -19.40
CA ASN A 61 -10.17 0.20 -20.48
C ASN A 61 -8.78 -0.39 -20.14
N LEU A 62 -8.68 -1.71 -20.28
CA LEU A 62 -7.47 -2.48 -20.04
C LEU A 62 -6.29 -2.00 -20.89
N GLU A 63 -6.54 -1.68 -22.17
CA GLU A 63 -5.52 -1.16 -23.09
C GLU A 63 -4.95 0.19 -22.64
N SER A 64 -5.81 1.13 -22.25
CA SER A 64 -5.35 2.43 -21.72
C SER A 64 -4.54 2.26 -20.44
N SER A 65 -4.99 1.40 -19.53
CA SER A 65 -4.30 1.12 -18.27
C SER A 65 -2.93 0.45 -18.48
N ARG A 66 -2.86 -0.50 -19.42
CA ARG A 66 -1.61 -1.14 -19.84
C ARG A 66 -0.64 -0.12 -20.42
N ARG A 67 -1.11 0.71 -21.35
CA ARG A 67 -0.29 1.75 -21.99
C ARG A 67 0.24 2.75 -20.95
N SER A 68 -0.61 3.23 -20.04
CA SER A 68 -0.17 4.13 -18.98
C SER A 68 0.91 3.51 -18.08
N LEU A 69 0.78 2.23 -17.72
CA LEU A 69 1.78 1.54 -16.91
C LEU A 69 3.13 1.49 -17.63
N LEU A 70 3.14 1.08 -18.91
CA LEU A 70 4.36 1.01 -19.72
C LEU A 70 5.00 2.39 -19.93
N GLU A 71 4.18 3.41 -20.21
CA GLU A 71 4.66 4.78 -20.39
C GLU A 71 5.27 5.34 -19.11
N LEU A 72 4.65 5.11 -17.94
CA LEU A 72 5.18 5.55 -16.66
C LEU A 72 6.49 4.85 -16.30
N ASP A 73 6.55 3.53 -16.45
CA ASP A 73 7.78 2.74 -16.20
C ASP A 73 8.94 3.13 -17.14
N THR A 74 8.64 3.67 -18.33
CA THR A 74 9.67 4.14 -19.27
C THR A 74 10.17 5.54 -18.93
N ARG A 75 9.31 6.38 -18.35
CA ARG A 75 9.59 7.80 -18.11
C ARG A 75 10.20 8.09 -16.74
N TYR A 76 9.90 7.25 -15.75
CA TYR A 76 10.22 7.51 -14.35
C TYR A 76 10.87 6.29 -13.68
N GLN A 77 11.72 6.56 -12.71
CA GLN A 77 12.25 5.57 -11.78
C GLN A 77 11.21 5.28 -10.69
N LEU A 78 10.36 4.28 -10.92
CA LEU A 78 9.27 3.92 -9.99
C LEU A 78 9.66 2.87 -8.94
N ASN A 79 10.93 2.45 -8.90
CA ASN A 79 11.48 1.65 -7.82
C ASN A 79 12.71 2.35 -7.23
N SER A 80 12.85 2.32 -5.91
CA SER A 80 13.96 2.98 -5.23
C SER A 80 15.31 2.34 -5.55
N GLY A 81 15.33 1.09 -6.03
CA GLY A 81 16.58 0.36 -6.30
C GLY A 81 17.44 0.18 -5.05
N GLY A 82 16.85 0.26 -3.86
CA GLY A 82 17.54 0.16 -2.58
C GLY A 82 18.16 1.45 -2.05
N MET A 83 17.88 2.61 -2.67
CA MET A 83 18.37 3.92 -2.21
C MET A 83 18.06 4.25 -0.74
N PHE A 84 17.04 3.61 -0.16
CA PHE A 84 16.57 3.87 1.20
C PHE A 84 16.66 2.65 2.12
N ASP A 85 17.34 1.58 1.72
CA ASP A 85 17.37 0.32 2.48
C ASP A 85 18.05 0.48 3.87
N GLU A 86 18.83 1.54 4.07
CA GLU A 86 19.46 1.87 5.37
C GLU A 86 18.55 2.69 6.31
N ARG A 87 17.37 3.14 5.86
CA ARG A 87 16.47 3.96 6.68
C ARG A 87 15.57 3.09 7.56
N GLU A 88 15.54 3.39 8.86
CA GLU A 88 14.68 2.70 9.82
C GLU A 88 13.17 2.95 9.60
N ASP A 89 12.81 4.07 8.96
CA ASP A 89 11.43 4.44 8.66
C ASP A 89 10.97 3.96 7.27
N TYR A 90 11.76 3.12 6.61
CA TYR A 90 11.52 2.66 5.24
C TYR A 90 11.64 1.15 5.13
N LEU A 91 10.72 0.53 4.39
CA LEU A 91 10.77 -0.88 4.05
C LEU A 91 10.44 -1.06 2.58
N ARG A 92 11.34 -1.70 1.83
CA ARG A 92 11.11 -2.18 0.47
C ARG A 92 10.80 -3.67 0.49
N LEU A 93 9.66 -4.05 -0.08
CA LEU A 93 9.22 -5.45 -0.17
C LEU A 93 8.95 -5.85 -1.61
N GLU A 94 9.64 -6.90 -2.07
CA GLU A 94 9.24 -7.64 -3.26
C GLU A 94 7.96 -8.43 -2.94
N ASN A 95 6.89 -8.20 -3.70
CA ASN A 95 5.58 -8.76 -3.43
C ASN A 95 4.98 -9.63 -4.54
N THR A 96 5.74 -10.08 -5.53
CA THR A 96 5.23 -10.81 -6.70
C THR A 96 4.43 -12.06 -6.34
N LEU A 97 4.95 -12.87 -5.42
CA LEU A 97 4.32 -14.15 -5.03
C LEU A 97 3.79 -14.12 -3.59
N ARG A 98 3.56 -12.92 -3.06
CA ARG A 98 3.08 -12.73 -1.69
C ARG A 98 1.61 -12.39 -1.67
N THR A 99 0.89 -13.03 -0.78
CA THR A 99 -0.50 -12.65 -0.46
C THR A 99 -0.53 -11.34 0.33
N PRO A 100 -1.65 -10.59 0.31
CA PRO A 100 -1.79 -9.39 1.15
C PRO A 100 -1.55 -9.64 2.64
N GLY A 101 -1.94 -10.83 3.15
CA GLY A 101 -1.69 -11.21 4.54
C GLY A 101 -0.21 -11.35 4.86
N GLN A 102 0.55 -12.06 4.02
CA GLN A 102 2.00 -12.21 4.19
C GLN A 102 2.73 -10.87 4.15
N VAL A 103 2.34 -9.96 3.26
CA VAL A 103 2.90 -8.61 3.20
C VAL A 103 2.57 -7.86 4.49
N ALA A 104 1.33 -7.92 4.97
CA ALA A 104 0.92 -7.24 6.19
C ALA A 104 1.70 -7.76 7.42
N ASP A 105 1.84 -9.07 7.56
CA ASP A 105 2.58 -9.70 8.67
C ASP A 105 4.05 -9.24 8.70
N GLU A 106 4.70 -9.15 7.54
CA GLU A 106 6.08 -8.68 7.44
C GLU A 106 6.24 -7.20 7.78
N VAL A 107 5.32 -6.36 7.31
CA VAL A 107 5.30 -4.93 7.63
C VAL A 107 5.08 -4.72 9.14
N ILE A 108 4.17 -5.49 9.73
CA ILE A 108 3.89 -5.46 11.18
C ILE A 108 5.14 -5.86 11.96
N ALA A 109 5.77 -6.97 11.59
CA ALA A 109 6.97 -7.47 12.24
C ALA A 109 8.15 -6.49 12.11
N HIS A 110 8.40 -5.96 10.92
CA HIS A 110 9.52 -5.06 10.64
C HIS A 110 9.42 -3.75 11.41
N PHE A 111 8.25 -3.10 11.40
CA PHE A 111 8.07 -1.80 12.06
C PHE A 111 7.67 -1.89 13.53
N GLY A 112 7.48 -3.11 14.05
CA GLY A 112 7.02 -3.36 15.41
C GLY A 112 5.63 -2.78 15.66
N LEU A 113 4.72 -2.90 14.68
CA LEU A 113 3.35 -2.42 14.83
C LEU A 113 2.58 -3.39 15.72
N CYS A 114 1.82 -2.89 16.70
CA CYS A 114 0.85 -3.76 17.37
C CYS A 114 -0.27 -4.10 16.36
N ALA A 115 -0.44 -5.40 16.06
CA ALA A 115 -1.66 -5.85 15.42
C ALA A 115 -2.85 -5.41 16.28
N PRO A 116 -3.95 -4.88 15.68
CA PRO A 116 -5.13 -4.56 16.46
C PRO A 116 -5.57 -5.84 17.18
N ALA A 117 -5.80 -5.75 18.50
CA ALA A 117 -6.51 -6.79 19.22
C ALA A 117 -7.81 -7.05 18.46
N GLU A 118 -8.07 -8.32 18.10
CA GLU A 118 -9.27 -8.72 17.37
C GLU A 118 -10.48 -7.95 17.93
N ALA A 119 -11.17 -7.20 17.06
CA ALA A 119 -12.41 -6.56 17.44
C ALA A 119 -13.40 -7.68 17.80
N LYS A 120 -13.48 -8.00 19.10
CA LYS A 120 -14.52 -8.86 19.64
C LYS A 120 -15.84 -8.23 19.24
N VAL A 121 -16.50 -8.81 18.24
CA VAL A 121 -17.92 -8.58 17.98
C VAL A 121 -18.65 -9.14 19.20
N VAL A 122 -18.85 -8.30 20.21
CA VAL A 122 -19.69 -8.64 21.35
C VAL A 122 -21.13 -8.58 20.84
N SER A 123 -21.61 -9.71 20.34
CA SER A 123 -23.05 -9.97 20.20
C SER A 123 -23.66 -9.88 21.60
N ARG A 124 -24.25 -8.73 21.93
CA ARG A 124 -25.06 -8.54 23.13
C ARG A 124 -26.48 -8.20 22.71
N VAL A 125 -27.32 -9.23 22.61
CA VAL A 125 -28.74 -9.07 22.92
C VAL A 125 -29.09 -10.15 23.93
N LYS A 126 -29.12 -9.74 25.20
CA LYS A 126 -29.70 -10.50 26.31
C LYS A 126 -31.20 -10.62 26.06
N GLY A 127 -31.74 -11.83 26.21
CA GLY A 127 -33.18 -12.04 26.32
C GLY A 127 -33.74 -11.27 27.51
N LEU A 128 -34.85 -10.56 27.28
CA LEU A 128 -35.72 -10.12 28.36
C LEU A 128 -36.67 -11.28 28.70
N ALA A 129 -36.44 -11.90 29.84
CA ALA A 129 -37.49 -12.56 30.60
C ALA A 129 -37.87 -11.61 31.75
N THR A 130 -39.10 -11.14 31.77
CA THR A 130 -39.68 -10.36 32.86
C THR A 130 -40.52 -11.31 33.72
N PRO A 131 -40.39 -11.33 35.05
CA PRO A 131 -41.35 -11.97 35.92
C PRO A 131 -42.40 -10.94 36.37
N GLY A 132 -43.67 -11.36 36.45
CA GLY A 132 -44.79 -10.56 36.95
C GLY A 132 -46.11 -11.18 36.56
#